data_AF-A0AAU6ECZ4-F1
#
_entry.id   AF-A0AAU6ECZ4-F1
#
_cell.length_a   1.000
_cell.length_b   1.000
_cell.length_c   1.000
_cell.angle_alpha   90.00
_cell.angle_beta   90.00
_cell.angle_gamma   90.00
#
_symmetry.space_group_name_H-M   'P 1'
#
loop_
_entity.id
_entity.type
_entity.pdbx_description
1 polymer ?
#
loop_
_entity_poly.entity_id
_entity_poly.type
_entity_poly.pdbx_seq_one_letter_code
_entity_poly.pdbx_strand_id
1 'polypeptide(L)'
;MPADTPVTGPASIAELIEAAEDGPDVPGTFGRLLHESERLLKEAPGSADAHYVRGYTLYLLGARAEARAAFERAELLRRGHQWALFHLVVLAYRDGDHGAVLGAFSRLERAFFEGEDKLWRYLVAWEYELCSAVRLGLDEHVAVRLPELIAEYTDRQDDPEEILERPGRLLQLYGEQPAGPLRDLLREQLARLVPGGWVQPDEL
;
A
#
# COMPACT_ATOMS: atom_id res chain seq x y z
N MET A 1 39.76 20.44 -11.18
CA MET A 1 38.49 20.93 -11.77
C MET A 1 37.48 19.80 -11.64
N PRO A 2 36.36 19.99 -10.93
CA PRO A 2 35.33 18.98 -10.84
C PRO A 2 34.65 18.84 -12.21
N ALA A 3 34.46 17.59 -12.63
CA ALA A 3 33.81 17.25 -13.88
C ALA A 3 32.31 17.52 -13.78
N ASP A 4 31.79 18.37 -14.67
CA ASP A 4 30.36 18.46 -14.98
C ASP A 4 29.90 17.07 -15.43
N THR A 5 29.16 16.39 -14.57
CA THR A 5 28.44 15.19 -14.95
C THR A 5 27.20 15.66 -15.70
N PRO A 6 26.91 15.13 -16.91
CA PRO A 6 25.76 15.58 -17.66
C PRO A 6 24.49 15.29 -16.85
N VAL A 7 23.77 16.34 -16.49
CA VAL A 7 22.39 16.22 -16.00
C VAL A 7 21.60 15.58 -17.14
N THR A 8 21.24 14.32 -16.95
CA THR A 8 20.32 13.56 -17.80
C THR A 8 19.04 14.35 -18.02
N GLY A 9 18.37 14.17 -19.18
CA GLY A 9 17.16 14.92 -19.57
C GLY A 9 16.03 14.91 -18.52
N PRO A 10 14.95 15.68 -18.71
CA PRO A 10 13.90 15.79 -17.71
C PRO A 10 13.32 14.40 -17.41
N ALA A 11 13.50 13.94 -16.17
CA ALA A 11 12.87 12.70 -15.70
C ALA A 11 11.35 12.82 -15.86
N SER A 12 10.76 11.83 -16.51
CA SER A 12 9.32 11.64 -16.59
C SER A 12 8.71 11.49 -15.19
N ILE A 13 7.41 11.73 -15.08
CA ILE A 13 6.70 11.55 -13.81
C ILE A 13 6.79 10.10 -13.31
N ALA A 14 6.80 9.13 -14.22
CA ALA A 14 7.00 7.72 -13.87
C ALA A 14 8.37 7.49 -13.22
N GLU A 15 9.44 7.98 -13.84
CA GLU A 15 10.81 7.88 -13.28
C GLU A 15 10.93 8.62 -11.94
N LEU A 16 10.22 9.74 -11.76
CA LEU A 16 10.18 10.46 -10.48
C LEU A 16 9.40 9.70 -9.40
N ILE A 17 8.33 8.99 -9.77
CA ILE A 17 7.57 8.14 -8.85
C ILE A 17 8.43 6.94 -8.44
N GLU A 18 9.04 6.24 -9.39
CA GLU A 18 9.95 5.12 -9.13
C GLU A 18 11.10 5.55 -8.22
N ALA A 19 11.76 6.67 -8.52
CA ALA A 19 12.82 7.21 -7.67
C ALA A 19 12.34 7.57 -6.25
N ALA A 20 11.06 7.94 -6.09
CA ALA A 20 10.46 8.21 -4.78
C ALA A 20 10.05 6.93 -4.03
N GLU A 21 9.88 5.81 -4.73
CA GLU A 21 9.59 4.49 -4.14
C GLU A 21 10.87 3.81 -3.60
N ASP A 22 12.02 4.03 -4.24
CA ASP A 22 13.26 3.27 -3.99
C ASP A 22 14.12 3.75 -2.79
N GLY A 23 13.76 4.83 -2.07
CA GLY A 23 14.55 5.26 -0.91
C GLY A 23 14.27 6.68 -0.36
N PRO A 24 15.07 7.17 0.61
CA PRO A 24 14.90 8.50 1.17
C PRO A 24 15.12 9.58 0.10
N ASP A 25 14.37 10.69 0.20
CA ASP A 25 14.29 11.77 -0.80
C ASP A 25 15.64 12.02 -1.49
N VAL A 26 15.74 11.58 -2.74
CA VAL A 26 16.80 12.04 -3.63
C VAL A 26 16.59 13.55 -3.76
N PRO A 27 17.50 14.42 -3.25
CA PRO A 27 17.17 15.80 -2.93
C PRO A 27 16.41 16.52 -4.05
N GLY A 28 15.17 16.92 -3.76
CA GLY A 28 14.32 17.68 -4.67
C GLY A 28 13.40 16.85 -5.56
N THR A 29 13.33 15.53 -5.39
CA THR A 29 12.39 14.66 -6.14
C THR A 29 10.95 15.00 -5.79
N PHE A 30 10.63 15.17 -4.50
CA PHE A 30 9.29 15.58 -4.09
C PHE A 30 8.92 16.99 -4.58
N GLY A 31 9.88 17.91 -4.61
CA GLY A 31 9.68 19.25 -5.16
C GLY A 31 9.38 19.23 -6.67
N ARG A 32 10.09 18.38 -7.43
CA ARG A 32 9.83 18.19 -8.86
C ARG A 32 8.48 17.52 -9.12
N LEU A 33 8.14 16.47 -8.38
CA LEU A 33 6.83 15.83 -8.45
C LEU A 33 5.69 16.82 -8.16
N LEU A 34 5.86 17.69 -7.16
CA LEU A 34 4.87 18.70 -6.83
C LEU A 34 4.70 19.68 -8.00
N HIS A 35 5.81 20.20 -8.52
CA HIS A 35 5.81 21.12 -9.66
C HIS A 35 5.12 20.51 -10.89
N GLU A 36 5.48 19.28 -11.26
CA GLU A 36 4.88 18.60 -12.40
C GLU A 36 3.40 18.29 -12.17
N SER A 37 3.01 17.89 -10.95
CA SER A 37 1.60 17.68 -10.61
C SER A 37 0.76 18.95 -10.76
N GLU A 38 1.29 20.11 -10.33
CA GLU A 38 0.63 21.40 -10.47
C GLU A 38 0.54 21.84 -11.93
N ARG A 39 1.59 21.58 -12.73
CA ARG A 39 1.60 21.86 -14.16
C ARG A 39 0.54 21.02 -14.89
N LEU A 40 0.50 19.71 -14.63
CA LEU A 40 -0.51 18.81 -15.18
C LEU A 40 -1.93 19.25 -14.81
N LEU A 41 -2.15 19.69 -13.57
CA LEU A 41 -3.47 20.14 -13.13
C LEU A 41 -3.89 21.48 -13.77
N LYS A 42 -2.95 22.35 -14.15
CA LYS A 42 -3.25 23.56 -14.92
C LYS A 42 -3.64 23.24 -16.36
N GLU A 43 -2.95 22.27 -16.97
CA GLU A 43 -3.19 21.84 -18.35
C GLU A 43 -4.46 20.99 -18.48
N ALA A 44 -4.70 20.10 -17.52
CA ALA A 44 -5.81 19.15 -17.51
C ALA A 44 -6.41 18.99 -16.09
N PRO A 45 -7.23 19.93 -15.60
CA PRO A 45 -7.82 19.88 -14.25
C PRO A 45 -8.69 18.64 -13.97
N GLY A 46 -9.19 18.00 -15.03
CA GLY A 46 -10.00 16.77 -14.96
C GLY A 46 -9.21 15.48 -15.11
N SER A 47 -7.87 15.53 -15.16
CA SER A 47 -7.05 14.32 -15.25
C SER A 47 -6.96 13.62 -13.91
N ALA A 48 -7.52 12.40 -13.82
CA ALA A 48 -7.46 11.58 -12.61
C ALA A 48 -6.00 11.27 -12.22
N ASP A 49 -5.14 10.98 -13.20
CA ASP A 49 -3.74 10.65 -12.96
C ASP A 49 -2.97 11.88 -12.43
N ALA A 50 -3.29 13.09 -12.89
CA ALA A 50 -2.69 14.32 -12.34
C ALA A 50 -3.06 14.54 -10.86
N HIS A 51 -4.32 14.25 -10.49
CA HIS A 51 -4.75 14.27 -9.08
C HIS A 51 -4.06 13.17 -8.27
N TYR A 52 -3.85 11.98 -8.84
CA TYR A 52 -3.09 10.91 -8.19
C TYR A 52 -1.63 11.34 -7.93
N VAL A 53 -0.92 11.85 -8.93
CA VAL A 53 0.48 12.30 -8.78
C VAL A 53 0.60 13.37 -7.69
N ARG A 54 -0.34 14.33 -7.67
CA ARG A 54 -0.41 15.34 -6.60
C ARG A 54 -0.62 14.68 -5.23
N GLY A 55 -1.57 13.75 -5.14
CA GLY A 55 -1.86 13.02 -3.92
C GLY A 55 -0.67 12.23 -3.40
N TYR A 56 0.03 11.52 -4.28
CA TYR A 56 1.22 10.75 -3.93
C TYR A 56 2.35 11.66 -3.41
N THR A 57 2.56 12.78 -4.08
CA THR A 57 3.54 13.78 -3.64
C THR A 57 3.22 14.33 -2.25
N LEU A 58 1.96 14.69 -2.01
CA LEU A 58 1.52 15.19 -0.70
C LEU A 58 1.60 14.12 0.39
N TYR A 59 1.34 12.86 0.03
CA TYR A 59 1.49 11.72 0.93
C TYR A 59 2.96 11.56 1.37
N LEU A 60 3.90 11.64 0.43
CA LEU A 60 5.34 11.59 0.71
C LEU A 60 5.81 12.76 1.58
N LEU A 61 5.24 13.96 1.36
CA LEU A 61 5.49 15.16 2.17
C LEU A 61 4.78 15.14 3.54
N GLY A 62 3.97 14.13 3.84
CA GLY A 62 3.24 14.01 5.10
C GLY A 62 1.99 14.89 5.21
N ALA A 63 1.59 15.59 4.13
CA ALA A 63 0.38 16.39 4.04
C ALA A 63 -0.86 15.49 3.82
N ARG A 64 -1.21 14.73 4.87
CA ARG A 64 -2.17 13.60 4.77
C ARG A 64 -3.57 14.02 4.34
N ALA A 65 -4.09 15.14 4.84
CA ALA A 65 -5.44 15.59 4.52
C ALA A 65 -5.55 16.00 3.04
N GLU A 66 -4.55 16.72 2.54
CA GLU A 66 -4.47 17.18 1.16
C GLU A 66 -4.19 16.02 0.20
N ALA A 67 -3.38 15.04 0.63
CA ALA A 67 -3.15 13.80 -0.10
C ALA A 67 -4.45 13.00 -0.25
N ARG A 68 -5.19 12.78 0.84
CA ARG A 68 -6.51 12.14 0.84
C ARG A 68 -7.45 12.81 -0.15
N ALA A 69 -7.60 14.13 -0.06
CA ALA A 69 -8.49 14.89 -0.95
C ALA A 69 -8.11 14.74 -2.43
N ALA A 70 -6.80 14.67 -2.73
CA ALA A 70 -6.32 14.45 -4.11
C ALA A 70 -6.64 13.03 -4.61
N PHE A 71 -6.44 12.01 -3.78
CA PHE A 71 -6.78 10.63 -4.14
C PHE A 71 -8.28 10.43 -4.31
N GLU A 72 -9.11 11.01 -3.43
CA GLU A 72 -10.57 11.01 -3.58
C GLU A 72 -10.99 11.71 -4.88
N ARG A 73 -10.31 12.79 -5.27
CA ARG A 73 -10.57 13.46 -6.54
C ARG A 73 -10.17 12.59 -7.74
N ALA A 74 -9.05 11.88 -7.68
CA ALA A 74 -8.64 10.93 -8.72
C ALA A 74 -9.68 9.82 -8.88
N GLU A 75 -10.18 9.25 -7.77
CA GLU A 75 -11.22 8.20 -7.79
C GLU A 75 -12.55 8.74 -8.31
N LEU A 76 -12.93 9.97 -7.96
CA LEU A 76 -14.16 10.58 -8.48
C LEU A 76 -14.11 10.83 -9.99
N LEU A 77 -12.94 11.22 -10.52
CA LEU A 77 -12.75 11.46 -11.95
C LEU A 77 -12.64 10.16 -12.75
N ARG A 78 -11.98 9.15 -12.17
CA ARG A 78 -11.88 7.81 -12.74
C ARG A 78 -12.20 6.79 -11.64
N ARG A 79 -13.45 6.38 -11.59
CA ARG A 79 -13.92 5.37 -10.64
C ARG A 79 -13.07 4.11 -10.78
N GLY A 80 -12.57 3.59 -9.66
CA GLY A 80 -11.65 2.44 -9.69
C GLY A 80 -10.19 2.78 -10.01
N HIS A 81 -9.75 4.03 -9.81
CA HIS A 81 -8.33 4.37 -9.95
C HIS A 81 -7.48 3.61 -8.90
N GLN A 82 -6.86 2.51 -9.33
CA GLN A 82 -6.24 1.50 -8.46
C GLN A 82 -5.14 2.06 -7.54
N TRP A 83 -4.24 2.91 -8.05
CA TRP A 83 -3.21 3.53 -7.19
C TRP A 83 -3.77 4.48 -6.12
N ALA A 84 -4.80 5.27 -6.47
CA ALA A 84 -5.47 6.15 -5.52
C ALA A 84 -6.22 5.33 -4.46
N LEU A 85 -6.91 4.26 -4.85
CA LEU A 85 -7.57 3.34 -3.93
C LEU A 85 -6.58 2.70 -2.94
N PHE A 86 -5.41 2.26 -3.39
CA PHE A 86 -4.37 1.72 -2.52
C PHE A 86 -3.97 2.73 -1.44
N HIS A 87 -3.69 3.98 -1.81
CA HIS A 87 -3.34 4.99 -0.81
C HIS A 87 -4.51 5.42 0.07
N LEU A 88 -5.75 5.36 -0.42
CA LEU A 88 -6.94 5.57 0.40
C LEU A 88 -7.09 4.47 1.46
N VAL A 89 -6.81 3.21 1.14
CA VAL A 89 -6.72 2.10 2.12
C VAL A 89 -5.70 2.44 3.20
N VAL A 90 -4.48 2.80 2.81
CA VAL A 90 -3.39 3.13 3.75
C VAL A 90 -3.76 4.30 4.66
N LEU A 91 -4.28 5.40 4.10
CA LEU A 91 -4.65 6.58 4.86
C LEU A 91 -5.85 6.32 5.77
N ALA A 92 -6.88 5.62 5.28
CA ALA A 92 -8.05 5.26 6.08
C ALA A 92 -7.66 4.43 7.31
N TYR A 93 -6.77 3.44 7.12
CA TYR A 93 -6.29 2.64 8.24
C TYR A 93 -5.55 3.48 9.28
N ARG A 94 -4.67 4.39 8.83
CA ARG A 94 -3.93 5.31 9.71
C ARG A 94 -4.84 6.25 10.50
N ASP A 95 -5.95 6.66 9.90
CA ASP A 95 -6.94 7.54 10.53
C ASP A 95 -7.92 6.76 11.44
N GLY A 96 -7.83 5.43 11.48
CA GLY A 96 -8.75 4.56 12.22
C GLY A 96 -10.12 4.39 11.56
N ASP A 97 -10.29 4.85 10.31
CA ASP A 97 -11.52 4.68 9.54
C ASP A 97 -11.54 3.29 8.88
N HIS A 98 -11.80 2.28 9.71
CA HIS A 98 -11.83 0.88 9.28
C HIS A 98 -12.93 0.60 8.25
N GLY A 99 -14.05 1.34 8.29
CA GLY A 99 -15.11 1.21 7.29
C GLY A 99 -14.64 1.65 5.90
N ALA A 100 -13.95 2.80 5.83
CA ALA A 100 -13.36 3.27 4.58
C ALA A 100 -12.26 2.35 4.04
N VAL A 101 -11.50 1.68 4.92
CA VAL A 101 -10.56 0.62 4.50
C VAL A 101 -11.28 -0.47 3.73
N LEU A 102 -12.34 -1.06 4.30
CA LEU A 102 -13.08 -2.14 3.64
C LEU A 102 -13.67 -1.70 2.30
N GLY A 103 -14.27 -0.50 2.26
CA GLY A 103 -14.90 0.03 1.05
C GLY A 103 -13.90 0.44 -0.05
N ALA A 104 -12.68 0.84 0.30
CA ALA A 104 -11.62 1.09 -0.68
C ALA A 104 -10.99 -0.22 -1.16
N PHE A 105 -10.69 -1.15 -0.24
CA PHE A 105 -10.12 -2.45 -0.59
C PHE A 105 -11.04 -3.27 -1.50
N SER A 106 -12.36 -3.26 -1.27
CA SER A 106 -13.32 -4.01 -2.09
C SER A 106 -13.38 -3.56 -3.57
N ARG A 107 -12.73 -2.44 -3.91
CA ARG A 107 -12.62 -1.91 -5.28
C ARG A 107 -11.21 -2.08 -5.86
N LEU A 108 -10.27 -2.62 -5.09
CA LEU A 108 -8.96 -2.98 -5.61
C LEU A 108 -9.05 -4.23 -6.48
N GLU A 109 -8.33 -4.21 -7.59
CA GLU A 109 -8.29 -5.29 -8.57
C GLU A 109 -6.91 -5.95 -8.52
N ARG A 110 -6.85 -7.20 -8.02
CA ARG A 110 -5.60 -7.98 -7.94
C ARG A 110 -4.83 -7.99 -9.28
N ALA A 111 -5.54 -8.25 -10.38
CA ALA A 111 -4.95 -8.35 -11.72
C ALA A 111 -4.26 -7.05 -12.18
N PHE A 112 -4.69 -5.89 -11.68
CA PHE A 112 -4.00 -4.63 -11.95
C PHE A 112 -2.61 -4.63 -11.31
N PHE A 113 -2.51 -4.98 -10.03
CA PHE A 113 -1.23 -4.99 -9.31
C PHE A 113 -0.29 -6.08 -9.81
N GLU A 114 -0.82 -7.22 -10.26
CA GLU A 114 -0.02 -8.24 -10.95
C GLU A 114 0.53 -7.73 -12.28
N GLY A 115 -0.29 -7.04 -13.08
CA GLY A 115 0.15 -6.46 -14.36
C GLY A 115 1.19 -5.35 -14.22
N GLU A 116 1.21 -4.66 -13.09
CA GLU A 116 2.18 -3.61 -12.76
C GLU A 116 3.42 -4.14 -12.04
N ASP A 117 3.55 -5.45 -11.83
CA ASP A 117 4.64 -6.07 -11.05
C ASP A 117 4.75 -5.50 -9.62
N LYS A 118 3.60 -5.22 -9.01
CA LYS A 118 3.46 -4.64 -7.67
C LYS A 118 2.41 -5.38 -6.86
N LEU A 119 2.29 -6.70 -7.05
CA LEU A 119 1.33 -7.55 -6.33
C LEU A 119 1.45 -7.39 -4.81
N TRP A 120 2.66 -7.20 -4.29
CA TRP A 120 2.92 -6.92 -2.88
C TRP A 120 2.06 -5.77 -2.31
N ARG A 121 1.71 -4.74 -3.10
CA ARG A 121 0.82 -3.65 -2.66
C ARG A 121 -0.60 -4.12 -2.42
N TYR A 122 -1.09 -5.02 -3.26
CA TYR A 122 -2.41 -5.62 -3.07
C TYR A 122 -2.43 -6.48 -1.80
N LEU A 123 -1.39 -7.28 -1.57
CA LEU A 123 -1.28 -8.11 -0.36
C LEU A 123 -1.17 -7.25 0.92
N VAL A 124 -0.39 -6.17 0.88
CA VAL A 124 -0.33 -5.17 1.97
C VAL A 124 -1.70 -4.52 2.20
N ALA A 125 -2.44 -4.17 1.14
CA ALA A 125 -3.80 -3.66 1.26
C ALA A 125 -4.75 -4.68 1.89
N TRP A 126 -4.55 -5.97 1.61
CA TRP A 126 -5.32 -7.05 2.22
C TRP A 126 -4.99 -7.23 3.70
N GLU A 127 -3.73 -7.06 4.12
CA GLU A 127 -3.40 -6.99 5.55
C GLU A 127 -4.15 -5.85 6.26
N TYR A 128 -4.19 -4.65 5.67
CA TYR A 128 -4.94 -3.52 6.22
C TYR A 128 -6.44 -3.83 6.34
N GLU A 129 -6.99 -4.51 5.34
CA GLU A 129 -8.38 -4.96 5.31
C GLU A 129 -8.69 -5.93 6.45
N LEU A 130 -7.92 -7.01 6.60
CA LEU A 130 -8.11 -7.98 7.69
C LEU A 130 -7.96 -7.36 9.08
N CYS A 131 -6.93 -6.52 9.26
CA CYS A 131 -6.73 -5.78 10.52
C CYS A 131 -7.89 -4.83 10.83
N SER A 132 -8.55 -4.28 9.81
CA SER A 132 -9.74 -3.44 9.95
C SER A 132 -10.99 -4.27 10.23
N ALA A 133 -11.15 -5.42 9.57
CA ALA A 133 -12.24 -6.34 9.80
C ALA A 133 -12.26 -6.83 11.26
N VAL A 134 -11.11 -7.16 11.85
CA VAL A 134 -11.00 -7.49 13.28
C VAL A 134 -11.45 -6.32 14.16
N ARG A 135 -11.01 -5.09 13.87
CA ARG A 135 -11.38 -3.89 14.66
C ARG A 135 -12.87 -3.56 14.56
N LEU A 136 -13.55 -4.05 13.53
CA LEU A 136 -15.00 -3.96 13.35
C LEU A 136 -15.76 -5.18 13.88
N GLY A 137 -15.08 -6.19 14.44
CA GLY A 137 -15.69 -7.41 14.97
C GLY A 137 -16.25 -8.35 13.88
N LEU A 138 -15.67 -8.32 12.68
CA LEU A 138 -16.08 -9.14 11.54
C LEU A 138 -15.35 -10.49 11.53
N ASP A 139 -15.47 -11.25 12.61
CA ASP A 139 -14.66 -12.45 12.84
C ASP A 139 -14.87 -13.55 11.78
N GLU A 140 -16.11 -13.74 11.30
CA GLU A 140 -16.40 -14.71 10.24
C GLU A 140 -15.70 -14.36 8.93
N HIS A 141 -15.65 -13.08 8.58
CA HIS A 141 -14.96 -12.59 7.40
C HIS A 141 -13.45 -12.83 7.52
N VAL A 142 -12.87 -12.55 8.69
CA VAL A 142 -11.45 -12.80 8.97
C VAL A 142 -11.13 -14.30 8.90
N ALA A 143 -12.00 -15.16 9.45
CA ALA A 143 -11.82 -16.61 9.45
C ALA A 143 -11.74 -17.20 8.03
N VAL A 144 -12.49 -16.64 7.08
CA VAL A 144 -12.46 -17.05 5.68
C VAL A 144 -11.23 -16.49 4.96
N ARG A 145 -10.94 -15.20 5.17
CA ARG A 145 -10.00 -14.44 4.33
C ARG A 145 -8.54 -14.56 4.77
N LEU A 146 -8.27 -14.75 6.06
CA LEU A 146 -6.90 -14.86 6.57
C LEU A 146 -6.15 -16.08 6.01
N PRO A 147 -6.73 -17.30 5.97
CA PRO A 147 -6.05 -18.45 5.37
C PRO A 147 -5.69 -18.25 3.89
N GLU A 148 -6.51 -17.52 3.14
CA GLU A 148 -6.27 -17.20 1.73
C GLU A 148 -5.06 -16.26 1.57
N LEU A 149 -4.99 -15.19 2.37
CA LEU A 149 -3.83 -14.28 2.35
C LEU A 149 -2.54 -15.01 2.76
N ILE A 150 -2.61 -15.87 3.77
CA ILE A 150 -1.45 -16.62 4.26
C ILE A 150 -0.97 -17.65 3.22
N ALA A 151 -1.88 -18.23 2.44
CA ALA A 151 -1.50 -19.05 1.29
C ALA A 151 -0.72 -18.24 0.25
N GLU A 152 -1.16 -17.02 -0.09
CA GLU A 152 -0.43 -16.15 -1.04
C GLU A 152 1.00 -15.83 -0.57
N TYR A 153 1.19 -15.62 0.75
CA TYR A 153 2.51 -15.46 1.35
C TYR A 153 3.34 -16.75 1.28
N THR A 154 2.76 -17.89 1.67
CA THR A 154 3.48 -19.17 1.68
C THR A 154 3.94 -19.57 0.27
N ASP A 155 3.11 -19.34 -0.74
CA ASP A 155 3.40 -19.72 -2.13
C ASP A 155 4.55 -18.89 -2.74
N ARG A 156 4.81 -17.69 -2.20
CA ARG A 156 5.83 -16.75 -2.70
C ARG A 156 7.03 -16.56 -1.78
N GLN A 157 7.02 -17.18 -0.59
CA GLN A 157 8.05 -16.91 0.42
C GLN A 157 9.48 -17.26 -0.03
N ASP A 158 9.60 -18.15 -1.01
CA ASP A 158 10.84 -18.65 -1.59
C ASP A 158 11.16 -18.04 -2.98
N ASP A 159 10.31 -17.11 -3.46
CA ASP A 159 10.50 -16.45 -4.76
C ASP A 159 11.45 -15.25 -4.61
N PRO A 160 12.68 -15.30 -5.17
CA PRO A 160 13.64 -14.22 -5.06
C PRO A 160 13.30 -13.00 -5.94
N GLU A 161 12.36 -13.13 -6.89
CA GLU A 161 11.93 -12.06 -7.79
C GLU A 161 10.81 -11.22 -7.17
N GLU A 162 10.06 -11.77 -6.21
CA GLU A 162 8.99 -11.07 -5.50
C GLU A 162 9.54 -10.24 -4.33
N ILE A 163 9.43 -8.92 -4.43
CA ILE A 163 9.74 -7.99 -3.34
C ILE A 163 8.55 -7.96 -2.38
N LEU A 164 8.43 -9.00 -1.56
CA LEU A 164 7.45 -9.06 -0.49
C LEU A 164 8.11 -8.83 0.88
N GLU A 165 7.45 -8.02 1.69
CA GLU A 165 7.78 -7.88 3.11
C GLU A 165 7.01 -8.92 3.93
N ARG A 166 7.62 -9.36 5.04
CA ARG A 166 6.92 -10.20 6.04
C ARG A 166 5.62 -9.51 6.52
N PRO A 167 4.56 -10.27 6.89
CA PRO A 167 3.26 -9.70 7.25
C PRO A 167 3.27 -9.04 8.64
N GLY A 168 3.97 -7.92 8.76
CA GLY A 168 4.21 -7.22 10.03
C GLY A 168 2.92 -6.74 10.70
N ARG A 169 1.87 -6.41 9.94
CA ARG A 169 0.61 -5.94 10.52
C ARG A 169 -0.17 -7.08 11.16
N LEU A 170 -0.14 -8.27 10.54
CA LEU A 170 -0.76 -9.46 11.13
C LEU A 170 -0.01 -9.92 12.38
N LEU A 171 1.32 -9.84 12.40
CA LEU A 171 2.12 -10.12 13.59
C LEU A 171 1.82 -9.13 14.72
N GLN A 172 1.74 -7.84 14.41
CA GLN A 172 1.33 -6.83 15.39
C GLN A 172 -0.08 -7.12 15.92
N LEU A 173 -1.03 -7.40 15.02
CA LEU A 173 -2.40 -7.74 15.37
C LEU A 173 -2.45 -8.95 16.31
N TYR A 174 -1.69 -10.01 16.01
CA TYR A 174 -1.55 -11.18 16.87
C TYR A 174 -1.08 -10.80 18.27
N GLY A 175 -0.04 -9.97 18.39
CA GLY A 175 0.46 -9.46 19.66
C GLY A 175 -0.59 -8.68 20.47
N GLU A 176 -1.47 -7.94 19.79
CA GLU A 176 -2.54 -7.14 20.38
C GLU A 176 -3.76 -7.97 20.85
N GLN A 177 -3.96 -9.18 20.31
CA GLN A 177 -5.15 -9.97 20.64
C GLN A 177 -5.06 -10.63 22.03
N PRO A 178 -6.13 -10.63 22.85
CA PRO A 178 -6.20 -11.46 24.04
C PRO A 178 -6.27 -12.96 23.67
N ALA A 179 -6.06 -13.84 24.65
CA ALA A 179 -6.30 -15.27 24.45
C ALA A 179 -7.76 -15.53 24.04
N GLY A 180 -7.95 -16.31 22.98
CA GLY A 180 -9.28 -16.63 22.45
C GLY A 180 -9.22 -17.10 20.99
N PRO A 181 -10.39 -17.39 20.40
CA PRO A 181 -10.49 -18.03 19.08
C PRO A 181 -9.76 -17.28 17.96
N LEU A 182 -9.86 -15.95 17.93
CA LEU A 182 -9.18 -15.13 16.92
C LEU A 182 -7.65 -15.18 17.08
N ARG A 183 -7.13 -15.13 18.31
CA ARG A 183 -5.69 -15.25 18.56
C ARG A 183 -5.18 -16.64 18.18
N ASP A 184 -5.94 -17.69 18.47
CA ASP A 184 -5.61 -19.05 18.08
C ASP A 184 -5.58 -19.22 16.57
N LEU A 185 -6.57 -18.67 15.86
CA LEU A 185 -6.60 -18.65 14.40
C LEU A 185 -5.37 -17.91 13.83
N LEU A 186 -5.08 -16.70 14.33
CA LEU A 186 -3.91 -15.92 13.89
C LEU A 186 -2.62 -16.71 14.11
N ARG A 187 -2.45 -17.32 15.28
CA ARG A 187 -1.28 -18.17 15.60
C ARG A 187 -1.16 -19.35 14.65
N GLU A 188 -2.25 -20.08 14.42
CA GLU A 188 -2.28 -21.23 13.52
C GLU A 188 -1.85 -20.82 12.10
N GLN A 189 -2.41 -19.72 11.60
CA GLN A 189 -2.10 -19.27 10.25
C GLN A 189 -0.69 -18.69 10.13
N LEU A 190 -0.26 -17.84 11.06
CA LEU A 190 1.10 -17.25 11.05
C LEU A 190 2.20 -18.31 11.23
N ALA A 191 1.93 -19.39 11.97
CA ALA A 191 2.87 -20.51 12.11
C ALA A 191 3.22 -21.18 10.77
N ARG A 192 2.37 -21.06 9.75
CA ARG A 192 2.64 -21.59 8.39
C ARG A 192 3.78 -20.86 7.68
N LEU A 193 4.14 -19.66 8.14
CA LEU A 193 5.23 -18.85 7.59
C LEU A 193 6.57 -19.06 8.32
N VAL A 194 6.59 -19.91 9.35
CA VAL A 194 7.82 -20.29 10.08
C VAL A 194 8.80 -21.06 9.19
N PRO A 195 8.39 -22.05 8.38
CA PRO A 195 9.32 -22.78 7.52
C PRO A 195 10.05 -21.88 6.50
N GLY A 196 9.38 -20.84 5.98
CA GLY A 196 10.01 -19.85 5.10
C GLY A 196 10.89 -18.83 5.82
N GLY A 197 10.93 -18.85 7.15
CA GLY A 197 11.73 -17.93 7.97
C GLY A 197 11.15 -16.52 8.11
N TRP A 198 9.93 -16.27 7.62
CA TRP A 198 9.26 -14.97 7.67
C TRP A 198 8.69 -14.64 9.05
N VAL A 199 8.40 -15.68 9.83
CA VAL A 199 7.97 -15.61 11.24
C VAL A 199 8.88 -16.52 12.06
N GLN A 200 9.39 -16.03 13.17
CA GLN A 200 10.17 -16.85 14.10
C GLN A 200 9.24 -17.56 15.11
N PRO A 201 9.55 -18.78 15.56
CA PRO A 201 8.71 -19.52 16.51
C PRO A 201 8.45 -18.77 17.82
N ASP A 202 9.36 -17.90 18.27
CA ASP A 202 9.24 -17.09 19.48
C ASP A 202 8.40 -15.82 19.31
N GLU A 203 8.03 -15.46 18.07
CA GLU A 203 7.07 -14.38 17.77
C GLU A 203 5.61 -14.83 17.97
N LEU A 204 5.35 -16.12 18.23
CA LEU A 204 4.03 -16.74 18.39
C LEU A 204 3.77 -17.23 19.82
#